data_AF-A0A0P9P077-F1
#
_entry.id   AF-A0A0P9P077-F1
#
_cell.length_a   1.000
_cell.length_b   1.000
_cell.length_c   1.000
_cell.angle_alpha   90.00
_cell.angle_beta   90.00
_cell.angle_gamma   90.00
#
_symmetry.space_group_name_H-M   'P 1'
#
loop_
_entity.id
_entity.type
_entity.pdbx_description
1 polymer ?
#
loop_
_entity_poly.entity_id
_entity_poly.type
_entity_poly.pdbx_seq_one_letter_code
_entity_poly.pdbx_strand_id
1 'polypeptide(L)' 'MQKIRRDDEIIVIAGKDKGKRGKVLKVLADDRLVVGGINLVKRHTKPNPMSGV' A
#
# COMPACT_ATOMS: atom_id res chain seq x y z
N MET A 1 21.44 -0.31 -6.61
CA MET A 1 21.01 0.40 -5.38
C MET A 1 19.51 0.64 -5.47
N GLN A 2 18.71 0.30 -4.45
CA GLN A 2 17.27 0.58 -4.48
C GLN A 2 17.02 2.07 -4.22
N LYS A 3 16.23 2.71 -5.07
CA LYS A 3 15.95 4.16 -5.02
C LYS A 3 14.94 4.57 -3.95
N ILE A 4 14.09 3.63 -3.52
CA ILE A 4 13.01 3.85 -2.54
C ILE A 4 13.14 2.76 -1.48
N ARG A 5 13.04 3.14 -0.21
CA ARG A 5 13.15 2.26 0.96
C ARG A 5 11.87 2.30 1.79
N ARG A 6 11.76 1.35 2.73
CA ARG A 6 10.73 1.42 3.76
C ARG A 6 10.89 2.72 4.55
N ASP A 7 9.77 3.29 4.96
CA ASP A 7 9.66 4.53 5.73
C ASP A 7 9.91 5.84 4.96
N ASP A 8 10.23 5.78 3.66
CA ASP A 8 10.32 6.96 2.81
C ASP A 8 8.93 7.60 2.57
N GLU A 9 8.91 8.93 2.46
CA GLU A 9 7.76 9.69 1.94
C GLU A 9 7.86 9.86 0.43
N ILE A 10 6.79 9.50 -0.29
CA ILE A 10 6.72 9.59 -1.74
C ILE A 10 5.45 10.31 -2.20
N ILE A 11 5.45 10.74 -3.47
CA ILE A 11 4.27 11.26 -4.18
C ILE A 11 3.98 10.38 -5.39
N VAL A 12 2.70 10.11 -5.64
CA VAL A 12 2.28 9.33 -6.82
C VAL A 12 2.30 10.19 -8.07
N ILE A 13 3.06 9.77 -9.09
CA ILE A 13 3.25 10.53 -10.33
C ILE A 13 2.10 10.28 -11.32
N ALA A 14 1.54 9.06 -11.35
CA ALA A 14 0.49 8.66 -12.28
C ALA A 14 -0.43 7.58 -11.67
N GLY A 15 -1.64 7.44 -12.23
CA GLY A 15 -2.67 6.50 -11.77
C GLY A 15 -3.83 7.17 -11.02
N LYS A 16 -4.73 6.35 -10.46
CA LYS A 16 -5.96 6.79 -9.79
C LYS A 16 -5.71 7.80 -8.67
N ASP A 17 -4.62 7.63 -7.94
CA ASP A 17 -4.25 8.43 -6.76
C ASP A 17 -3.12 9.44 -7.05
N LYS A 18 -2.97 9.89 -8.30
CA LYS A 18 -1.96 10.88 -8.71
C LYS A 18 -1.97 12.12 -7.80
N GLY A 19 -0.78 12.57 -7.42
CA GLY A 19 -0.56 13.75 -6.58
C GLY A 19 -0.70 13.50 -5.08
N LYS A 20 -1.23 12.35 -4.65
CA LYS A 20 -1.26 11.99 -3.23
C LYS A 20 0.13 11.64 -2.71
N ARG A 21 0.40 12.08 -1.48
CA ARG A 21 1.61 11.73 -0.73
C ARG A 21 1.31 10.57 0.22
N GLY A 22 2.30 9.74 0.48
CA GLY A 22 2.17 8.64 1.42
C GLY A 22 3.51 8.05 1.82
N LYS A 23 3.50 7.36 2.97
CA LYS A 23 4.66 6.67 3.52
C LYS A 23 4.72 5.23 3.00
N VAL A 24 5.91 4.77 2.62
CA VAL A 24 6.14 3.39 2.18
C VAL A 24 6.11 2.44 3.37
N LEU A 25 5.11 1.56 3.40
CA LEU A 25 4.94 0.55 4.45
C LEU A 25 5.75 -0.72 4.15
N LYS A 26 5.78 -1.13 2.88
CA LYS A 26 6.47 -2.36 2.46
C LYS A 26 6.98 -2.23 1.03
N VAL A 27 8.20 -2.69 0.82
CA VAL A 27 8.78 -2.95 -0.49
C VAL A 27 8.63 -4.45 -0.77
N LEU A 28 8.00 -4.81 -1.87
CA LEU A 28 7.88 -6.20 -2.32
C LEU A 28 9.04 -6.55 -3.26
N ALA A 29 9.27 -7.84 -3.45
CA ALA A 29 10.37 -8.34 -4.31
C ALA A 29 10.10 -8.14 -5.81
N ASP A 30 8.84 -7.88 -6.19
CA ASP A 30 8.38 -7.68 -7.58
C ASP A 30 8.36 -6.20 -7.99
N ASP A 31 9.25 -5.38 -7.44
CA ASP A 31 9.34 -3.92 -7.66
C ASP A 31 8.03 -3.15 -7.34
N ARG A 32 7.14 -3.73 -6.54
CA ARG A 32 5.92 -3.10 -6.05
C ARG A 32 6.07 -2.55 -4.64
N LEU A 33 5.28 -1.53 -4.34
CA LEU A 33 5.31 -0.82 -3.06
C LEU A 33 3.90 -0.81 -2.46
N VAL A 34 3.82 -1.08 -1.16
CA VAL A 34 2.62 -0.81 -0.36
C VAL A 34 2.79 0.55 0.29
N VAL A 35 1.95 1.51 -0.12
CA VAL A 35 1.99 2.88 0.38
C VAL A 35 0.72 3.15 1.17
N GLY A 36 0.85 3.74 2.35
CA GLY A 36 -0.28 4.04 3.22
C GLY A 36 -1.28 5.01 2.56
N GLY A 37 -2.57 4.68 2.62
CA GLY A 37 -3.66 5.56 2.14
C GLY A 37 -3.81 5.63 0.62
N ILE A 38 -3.04 4.83 -0.15
CA ILE A 38 -3.06 4.83 -1.61
C ILE A 38 -3.54 3.47 -2.12
N ASN A 39 -4.27 3.47 -3.24
CA ASN A 39 -4.85 2.27 -3.85
C ASN A 39 -5.77 1.49 -2.89
N LEU A 40 -6.63 2.21 -2.16
CA LEU A 40 -7.63 1.63 -1.26
C LEU A 40 -8.66 0.82 -2.05
N VAL A 41 -8.84 -0.44 -1.66
CA VAL A 41 -9.76 -1.38 -2.29
C VAL A 41 -10.64 -2.06 -1.24
N LYS A 42 -11.92 -2.23 -1.56
CA LYS A 42 -12.86 -2.99 -0.73
C LYS A 42 -12.75 -4.47 -1.10
N ARG A 43 -12.44 -5.31 -0.12
CA ARG A 43 -12.50 -6.77 -0.26
C ARG A 43 -13.72 -7.29 0.48
N HIS A 44 -14.55 -8.08 -0.20
CA HIS A 44 -15.59 -8.84 0.46
C HIS A 44 -14.94 -10.07 1.11
N THR A 45 -14.84 -10.07 2.43
CA THR A 45 -14.24 -11.16 3.20
C THR A 45 -15.35 -11.88 3.95
N LYS A 46 -15.46 -13.20 3.76
CA LYS A 46 -16.39 -14.02 4.54
C LYS A 46 -16.04 -13.93 6.04
N PRO A 47 -17.02 -13.97 6.95
CA PRO A 47 -16.75 -13.96 8.38
C PRO A 47 -15.85 -15.16 8.76
N ASN A 48 -14.89 -14.93 9.66
CA ASN A 48 -14.02 -15.99 10.14
C ASN A 48 -14.72 -16.71 11.31
N PRO A 49 -15.08 -18.00 11.17
CA PRO A 49 -15.80 -18.73 12.22
C PRO A 49 -14.97 -18.91 13.51
N MET A 50 -13.64 -18.79 13.42
CA MET A 50 -12.72 -18.90 14.56
C MET A 50 -12.50 -17.56 15.28
N SER A 51 -13.03 -16.46 14.74
CA SER A 51 -13.07 -15.17 15.43
C SER A 51 -14.23 -15.21 16.41
N GLY A 52 -14.10 -16.00 17.48
CA GLY A 52 -15.11 -16.14 18.52
C GLY A 52 -15.53 -14.77 19.04
N VAL A 53 -16.81 -14.45 18.89
CA VAL A 53 -17.53 -13.51 19.74
C VAL A 53 -18.12 -14.33 20.88
#